data_AF-A0A0D2REU9-F1
#
_entry.id   AF-A0A0D2REU9-F1
#
_cell.length_a   1.000
_cell.length_b   1.000
_cell.length_c   1.000
_cell.angle_alpha   90.00
_cell.angle_beta   90.00
_cell.angle_gamma   90.00
#
_symmetry.space_group_name_H-M   'P 1'
#
loop_
_entity.id
_entity.type
_entity.pdbx_description
1 polymer ?
#
loop_
_entity_poly.entity_id
_entity_poly.type
_entity_poly.pdbx_seq_one_letter_code
_entity_poly.pdbx_strand_id
1 'polypeptide(L)'
;MVRLTGKQQHTPGTIRFLLICIGIGLLLIGLIADIFWASSSRFKLSSLSISNNWSPHSSDFPATFPLMFNEPLNSSANQKPKEKHVKEKSKDGRVLSATFADLPAPQLKWEKMAPAPVPRLDGAAIQIKNLLFVFAGYGTIDHVHSHVDIYNFTDNTWGGRFDMPKEMAHSHLGMVTDGRYIYIVTGQYGPQCRGPTAHTFVLDTETKKWSDMPPLPVPRYAPATQLWRGRLHVMGGSKENRHTPGLEHWSLAVKDGKVLETEWRNEIPIPRGGPHRLLVIQCDYVSPTGIFKCFLVCGGSFAYTLMRICFGNNYQT
;
A
#
# COMPACT_ATOMS: atom_id res chain seq x y z
N MET A 1 -93.60 22.47 9.02
CA MET A 1 -92.68 21.62 9.79
C MET A 1 -91.67 21.03 8.80
N VAL A 2 -90.51 21.66 8.69
CA VAL A 2 -89.44 21.30 7.73
C VAL A 2 -88.41 20.45 8.48
N ARG A 3 -88.04 19.28 7.95
CA ARG A 3 -86.86 18.54 8.40
C ARG A 3 -86.16 17.96 7.18
N LEU A 4 -85.20 18.71 6.65
CA LEU A 4 -84.28 18.26 5.61
C LEU A 4 -83.07 17.61 6.29
N THR A 5 -82.85 16.33 5.99
CA THR A 5 -81.65 15.58 6.36
C THR A 5 -80.53 15.90 5.38
N GLY A 6 -79.47 16.57 5.85
CA GLY A 6 -78.26 16.84 5.07
C GLY A 6 -77.39 15.58 4.93
N LYS A 7 -77.23 15.08 3.70
CA LYS A 7 -76.14 14.16 3.35
C LYS A 7 -74.90 14.98 3.02
N GLN A 8 -73.80 14.77 3.76
CA GLN A 8 -72.49 15.31 3.40
C GLN A 8 -71.95 14.58 2.16
N GLN A 9 -71.71 15.35 1.08
CA GLN A 9 -70.94 14.89 -0.08
C GLN A 9 -69.47 15.23 0.15
N HIS A 10 -68.63 14.20 0.29
CA HIS A 10 -67.18 14.35 0.29
C HIS A 10 -66.69 14.72 -1.11
N THR A 11 -66.01 15.87 -1.24
CA THR A 11 -65.40 16.34 -2.48
C THR A 11 -64.08 15.61 -2.78
N PRO A 12 -63.77 15.33 -4.06
CA PRO A 12 -62.65 14.49 -4.50
C PRO A 12 -61.24 15.09 -4.26
N GLY A 13 -61.15 16.35 -3.81
CA GLY A 13 -59.88 17.02 -3.49
C GLY A 13 -59.27 16.55 -2.17
N THR A 14 -60.10 16.24 -1.17
CA THR A 14 -59.63 15.91 0.19
C THR A 14 -58.97 14.53 0.24
N ILE A 15 -59.45 13.57 -0.56
CA ILE A 15 -58.89 12.21 -0.64
C ILE A 15 -57.52 12.23 -1.33
N ARG A 16 -57.35 13.05 -2.37
CA ARG A 16 -56.05 13.19 -3.07
C ARG A 16 -54.99 13.83 -2.18
N PHE A 17 -55.37 14.83 -1.39
CA PHE A 17 -54.45 15.45 -0.43
C PHE A 17 -54.03 14.49 0.68
N LEU A 18 -54.97 13.67 1.18
CA LEU A 18 -54.68 12.65 2.19
C LEU A 18 -53.69 11.59 1.68
N LEU A 19 -53.85 11.13 0.44
CA LEU A 19 -52.96 10.13 -0.18
C LEU A 19 -51.55 10.66 -0.41
N ILE A 20 -51.40 11.94 -0.78
CA ILE A 20 -50.09 12.59 -0.93
C ILE A 20 -49.38 12.71 0.43
N CYS A 21 -50.10 13.12 1.48
CA CYS A 21 -49.55 13.20 2.83
C CYS A 21 -49.10 11.82 3.36
N ILE A 22 -49.86 10.76 3.07
CA ILE A 22 -49.49 9.38 3.42
C ILE A 22 -48.23 8.94 2.65
N GLY A 23 -48.13 9.26 1.35
CA GLY A 23 -46.96 8.96 0.54
C GLY A 23 -45.67 9.64 1.03
N ILE A 24 -45.75 10.91 1.42
CA ILE A 24 -44.61 11.66 1.99
C ILE A 24 -44.21 11.09 3.36
N GLY A 25 -45.19 10.71 4.19
CA GLY A 25 -44.93 10.08 5.49
C GLY A 25 -44.20 8.74 5.35
N LEU A 26 -44.61 7.90 4.39
CA LEU A 26 -43.96 6.62 4.12
C LEU A 26 -42.53 6.77 3.57
N LEU A 27 -42.29 7.79 2.73
CA LEU A 27 -40.94 8.11 2.24
C LEU A 27 -40.01 8.57 3.38
N LEU A 28 -40.52 9.39 4.29
CA LEU A 28 -39.75 9.84 5.46
C LEU A 28 -39.44 8.69 6.42
N ILE A 29 -40.37 7.76 6.63
CA ILE A 29 -40.14 6.55 7.44
C ILE A 29 -39.09 5.65 6.79
N GLY A 30 -39.13 5.48 5.46
CA GLY A 30 -38.12 4.74 4.71
C GLY A 30 -36.72 5.34 4.84
N LEU A 31 -36.59 6.67 4.72
CA LEU A 31 -35.32 7.38 4.90
C LEU A 31 -34.77 7.26 6.33
N ILE A 32 -35.64 7.34 7.35
CA ILE A 32 -35.23 7.16 8.75
C ILE A 32 -34.79 5.71 9.01
N ALA A 33 -35.49 4.73 8.44
CA ALA A 33 -35.12 3.32 8.55
C ALA A 33 -33.76 3.03 7.87
N ASP A 34 -33.47 3.66 6.73
CA ASP A 34 -32.20 3.50 6.02
C ASP A 34 -31.03 4.14 6.78
N ILE A 35 -31.24 5.29 7.43
CA ILE A 35 -30.26 5.91 8.34
C ILE A 35 -29.99 5.03 9.56
N PHE A 36 -31.02 4.41 10.15
CA PHE A 36 -30.86 3.49 11.27
C PHE A 36 -30.21 2.16 10.84
N TRP A 37 -30.49 1.67 9.62
CA TRP A 37 -29.86 0.47 9.07
C TRP A 37 -28.37 0.70 8.76
N ALA A 38 -28.02 1.82 8.15
CA ALA A 38 -26.64 2.25 7.95
C ALA A 38 -25.89 2.39 9.28
N SER A 39 -26.56 2.90 10.33
CA SER A 39 -26.01 3.03 11.68
C SER A 39 -25.90 1.71 12.46
N SER A 40 -26.61 0.66 12.03
CA SER A 40 -26.64 -0.65 12.70
C SER A 40 -25.48 -1.58 12.29
N SER A 41 -24.78 -1.26 11.21
CA SER A 41 -23.55 -1.96 10.80
C SER A 41 -22.33 -1.47 11.61
N ARG A 42 -22.44 -1.54 12.94
CA ARG A 42 -21.26 -1.50 13.81
C ARG A 42 -20.44 -2.75 13.55
N PHE A 43 -19.32 -2.54 12.88
CA PHE A 43 -18.16 -3.41 12.85
C PHE A 43 -17.98 -4.13 14.19
N LYS A 44 -18.16 -5.45 14.21
CA LYS A 44 -17.54 -6.31 15.22
C LYS A 44 -16.04 -6.38 14.88
N LEU A 45 -15.28 -5.37 15.32
CA LEU A 45 -13.84 -5.51 15.47
C LEU A 45 -13.62 -6.37 16.72
N SER A 46 -13.28 -7.64 16.55
CA SER A 46 -12.69 -8.43 17.64
C SER A 46 -11.23 -7.99 17.79
N SER A 47 -11.01 -6.89 18.50
CA SER A 47 -9.71 -6.56 19.08
C SER A 47 -9.85 -6.61 20.60
N LEU A 48 -9.73 -7.81 21.17
CA LEU A 48 -9.36 -7.91 22.57
C LEU A 48 -7.88 -7.56 22.68
N SER A 49 -7.59 -6.33 23.09
CA SER A 49 -6.30 -5.99 23.69
C SER A 49 -6.33 -6.43 25.16
N ILE A 50 -5.73 -7.58 25.46
CA ILE A 50 -5.30 -7.89 26.82
C ILE A 50 -3.84 -7.46 26.90
N SER A 51 -3.62 -6.22 27.34
CA SER A 51 -2.37 -5.85 27.98
C SER A 51 -2.47 -6.30 29.43
N ASN A 52 -1.65 -7.26 29.83
CA ASN A 52 -1.17 -7.33 31.21
C ASN A 52 0.13 -8.13 31.26
N ASN A 53 1.16 -7.43 31.76
CA ASN A 53 2.35 -7.89 32.47
C ASN A 53 2.92 -9.27 32.09
N TRP A 54 4.18 -9.28 31.66
CA TRP A 54 5.24 -10.06 32.33
C TRP A 54 6.64 -9.61 31.87
N SER A 55 7.46 -9.26 32.85
CA SER A 55 8.91 -9.44 32.88
C SER A 55 9.14 -10.49 33.99
N PRO A 56 10.02 -11.49 33.81
CA PRO A 56 11.42 -11.30 34.19
C PRO A 56 12.48 -12.00 33.32
N HIS A 57 13.66 -11.37 33.32
CA HIS A 57 15.04 -11.86 33.22
C HIS A 57 15.37 -13.29 32.74
N SER A 58 16.38 -13.36 31.85
CA SER A 58 17.68 -14.09 31.96
C SER A 58 18.13 -14.54 30.56
N SER A 59 19.14 -13.87 29.99
CA SER A 59 20.57 -14.24 29.90
C SER A 59 20.91 -15.21 28.75
N ASP A 60 21.76 -14.70 27.86
CA ASP A 60 22.67 -15.34 26.91
C ASP A 60 22.12 -16.14 25.72
N PHE A 61 22.60 -15.82 24.50
CA PHE A 61 23.33 -16.71 23.57
C PHE A 61 23.45 -16.09 22.15
N PRO A 62 24.48 -16.50 21.36
CA PRO A 62 25.05 -15.71 20.27
C PRO A 62 24.29 -15.82 18.94
N ALA A 63 24.51 -14.84 18.07
CA ALA A 63 24.04 -14.82 16.69
C ALA A 63 24.62 -16.01 15.91
N THR A 64 23.73 -16.85 15.36
CA THR A 64 24.12 -17.85 14.37
C THR A 64 23.22 -17.69 13.15
N PHE A 65 23.82 -17.28 12.03
CA PHE A 65 23.18 -17.28 10.71
C PHE A 65 23.12 -18.73 10.19
N PRO A 66 21.98 -19.26 9.73
CA PRO A 66 21.97 -20.57 9.10
C PRO A 66 22.46 -20.44 7.65
N LEU A 67 23.71 -20.85 7.43
CA LEU A 67 24.18 -21.32 6.12
C LEU A 67 23.54 -22.69 5.86
N MET A 68 22.83 -22.81 4.73
CA MET A 68 22.31 -24.07 4.23
C MET A 68 23.48 -24.96 3.78
N PHE A 69 23.71 -26.08 4.46
CA PHE A 69 24.58 -27.15 3.98
C PHE A 69 23.76 -28.41 3.67
N ASN A 70 24.01 -28.95 2.47
CA ASN A 70 23.47 -30.20 1.95
C ASN A 70 24.33 -31.41 2.38
N GLU A 71 23.64 -32.56 2.49
CA GLU A 71 24.10 -33.97 2.35
C GLU A 71 24.94 -34.61 3.48
N PRO A 72 25.03 -35.97 3.61
CA PRO A 72 24.29 -37.06 2.94
C PRO A 72 23.64 -38.07 3.91
N LEU A 73 22.76 -38.92 3.36
CA LEU A 73 22.30 -40.18 3.97
C LEU A 73 23.48 -41.12 4.29
N ASN A 74 23.55 -41.61 5.53
CA ASN A 74 24.41 -42.76 5.85
C ASN A 74 23.67 -43.80 6.69
N SER A 75 23.80 -45.04 6.23
CA SER A 75 23.15 -46.26 6.70
C SER A 75 23.63 -46.72 8.07
N SER A 76 22.71 -47.19 8.92
CA SER A 76 22.77 -48.47 9.64
C SER A 76 21.86 -48.44 10.87
N ALA A 77 20.77 -49.20 10.85
CA ALA A 77 20.33 -50.01 12.00
C ALA A 77 19.05 -50.76 11.64
N ASN A 78 19.25 -52.06 11.48
CA ASN A 78 18.26 -53.11 11.47
C ASN A 78 17.31 -52.94 12.67
N GLN A 79 16.01 -52.77 12.43
CA GLN A 79 14.92 -53.21 13.34
C GLN A 79 13.57 -52.98 12.67
N LYS A 80 12.90 -54.08 12.28
CA LYS A 80 11.46 -54.10 12.01
C LYS A 80 10.71 -53.72 13.29
N PRO A 81 9.89 -52.66 13.32
CA PRO A 81 8.97 -52.45 14.42
C PRO A 81 7.68 -53.22 14.12
N LYS A 82 7.32 -54.10 15.06
CA LYS A 82 6.02 -54.75 15.18
C LYS A 82 4.90 -53.70 15.16
N GLU A 83 3.86 -53.96 14.37
CA GLU A 83 2.59 -53.26 14.45
C GLU A 83 2.06 -53.29 15.89
N LYS A 84 2.15 -52.14 16.57
CA LYS A 84 1.28 -51.83 17.69
C LYS A 84 0.28 -50.81 17.17
N HIS A 85 -0.96 -51.25 17.01
CA HIS A 85 -2.12 -50.38 16.85
C HIS A 85 -2.24 -49.48 18.08
N VAL A 86 -1.55 -48.34 18.05
CA VAL A 86 -1.90 -47.19 18.86
C VAL A 86 -2.95 -46.45 18.06
N LYS A 87 -4.20 -46.48 18.53
CA LYS A 87 -5.25 -45.56 18.06
C LYS A 87 -4.83 -44.16 18.46
N GLU A 88 -4.03 -43.50 17.63
CA GLU A 88 -3.94 -42.05 17.66
C GLU A 88 -5.31 -41.50 17.25
N LYS A 89 -5.95 -40.81 18.19
CA LYS A 89 -7.10 -39.97 17.89
C LYS A 89 -6.65 -38.99 16.81
N SER A 90 -7.12 -39.22 15.59
CA SER A 90 -7.19 -38.23 14.52
C SER A 90 -7.79 -36.95 15.10
N LYS A 91 -6.93 -36.03 15.54
CA LYS A 91 -7.29 -34.61 15.52
C LYS A 91 -7.40 -34.30 14.05
N ASP A 92 -8.64 -34.11 13.62
CA ASP A 92 -9.03 -33.60 12.30
C ASP A 92 -8.43 -32.19 12.14
N GLY A 93 -7.11 -32.16 11.94
CA GLY A 93 -6.33 -30.98 11.65
C GLY A 93 -6.21 -30.93 10.15
N ARG A 94 -6.93 -30.00 9.53
CA ARG A 94 -6.85 -29.73 8.08
C ARG A 94 -5.38 -29.69 7.67
N VAL A 95 -4.91 -30.71 6.96
CA VAL A 95 -3.56 -30.74 6.41
C VAL A 95 -3.54 -29.72 5.28
N LEU A 96 -3.13 -28.50 5.64
CA LEU A 96 -2.94 -27.42 4.69
C LEU A 96 -1.69 -27.73 3.85
N SER A 97 -1.78 -27.56 2.53
CA SER A 97 -0.59 -27.57 1.65
C SER A 97 0.47 -26.63 2.23
N ALA A 98 1.76 -26.92 2.03
CA ALA A 98 2.86 -26.04 2.45
C ALA A 98 2.68 -24.58 1.97
N THR A 99 1.92 -24.36 0.90
CA THR A 99 1.47 -23.04 0.40
C THR A 99 0.65 -22.23 1.41
N PHE A 100 -0.01 -22.89 2.36
CA PHE A 100 -0.86 -22.29 3.40
C PHE A 100 -0.32 -22.60 4.81
N ALA A 101 0.92 -23.07 4.93
CA ALA A 101 1.55 -23.22 6.22
C ALA A 101 1.85 -21.82 6.78
N ASP A 102 1.30 -21.51 7.96
CA ASP A 102 1.76 -20.38 8.77
C ASP A 102 3.20 -20.68 9.23
N LEU A 103 4.17 -20.32 8.39
CA LEU A 103 5.56 -20.33 8.78
C LEU A 103 5.72 -19.28 9.89
N PRO A 104 6.33 -19.62 11.04
CA PRO A 104 6.58 -18.63 12.07
C PRO A 104 7.47 -17.53 11.49
N ALA A 105 6.93 -16.31 11.39
CA ALA A 105 7.70 -15.16 10.95
C ALA A 105 8.83 -14.90 11.97
N PRO A 106 10.00 -14.42 11.52
CA PRO A 106 11.05 -14.01 12.43
C PRO A 106 10.54 -12.92 13.38
N GLN A 107 10.89 -13.02 14.65
CA GLN A 107 10.56 -11.99 15.64
C GLN A 107 11.47 -10.78 15.41
N LEU A 108 10.92 -9.73 14.80
CA LEU A 108 11.64 -8.47 14.60
C LEU A 108 11.48 -7.58 15.83
N LYS A 109 12.59 -7.12 16.41
CA LYS A 109 12.58 -6.16 17.50
C LYS A 109 12.49 -4.75 16.91
N TRP A 110 11.51 -3.99 17.36
CA TRP A 110 11.36 -2.58 16.99
C TRP A 110 12.21 -1.70 17.90
N GLU A 111 12.89 -0.73 17.31
CA GLU A 111 13.61 0.31 18.03
C GLU A 111 13.11 1.69 17.62
N LYS A 112 13.21 2.65 18.55
CA LYS A 112 12.83 4.04 18.28
C LYS A 112 14.02 4.78 17.68
N MET A 113 13.84 5.29 16.46
CA MET A 113 14.82 6.12 15.76
C MET A 113 14.62 7.61 16.08
N ALA A 114 15.57 8.46 15.66
CA ALA A 114 15.43 9.91 15.78
C ALA A 114 14.16 10.41 15.05
N PRO A 115 13.39 11.32 15.65
CA PRO A 115 12.16 11.81 15.04
C PRO A 115 12.46 12.55 13.74
N ALA A 116 11.58 12.41 12.73
CA ALA A 116 11.71 13.20 11.52
C ALA A 116 11.57 14.70 11.82
N PRO A 117 12.26 15.57 11.07
CA PRO A 117 12.24 17.01 11.29
C PRO A 117 10.85 17.64 11.03
N VAL A 118 9.98 16.95 10.28
CA VAL A 118 8.61 17.39 10.00
C VAL A 118 7.64 16.19 9.97
N PRO A 119 6.36 16.38 10.34
CA PRO A 119 5.33 15.36 10.14
C PRO A 119 5.02 15.21 8.64
N ARG A 120 4.76 13.97 8.21
CA ARG A 120 4.49 13.62 6.81
C ARG A 120 3.40 12.56 6.68
N LEU A 121 2.49 12.76 5.73
CA LEU A 121 1.54 11.77 5.23
C LEU A 121 1.70 11.64 3.71
N ASP A 122 1.61 10.41 3.19
CA ASP A 122 1.70 10.07 1.76
C ASP A 122 2.94 10.63 1.02
N GLY A 123 4.02 10.87 1.76
CA GLY A 123 5.36 11.08 1.21
C GLY A 123 5.96 9.78 0.69
N ALA A 124 7.05 9.88 -0.06
CA ALA A 124 7.78 8.71 -0.56
C ALA A 124 9.15 8.62 0.13
N ALA A 125 9.67 7.41 0.28
CA ALA A 125 11.03 7.22 0.82
C ALA A 125 11.77 6.11 0.09
N ILE A 126 13.07 6.31 -0.14
CA ILE A 126 13.97 5.30 -0.70
C ILE A 126 15.25 5.27 0.13
N GLN A 127 15.69 4.06 0.46
CA GLN A 127 16.99 3.82 1.06
C GLN A 127 18.03 3.56 -0.02
N ILE A 128 19.17 4.25 0.07
CA ILE A 128 20.39 3.95 -0.69
C ILE A 128 21.53 3.84 0.31
N LYS A 129 22.11 2.65 0.43
CA LYS A 129 23.15 2.34 1.42
C LYS A 129 22.66 2.71 2.83
N ASN A 130 23.41 3.56 3.55
CA ASN A 130 23.10 4.00 4.91
C ASN A 130 22.28 5.29 4.96
N LEU A 131 21.72 5.73 3.83
CA LEU A 131 20.93 6.96 3.76
C LEU A 131 19.48 6.63 3.36
N LEU A 132 18.52 7.22 4.06
CA LEU A 132 17.11 7.22 3.70
C LEU A 132 16.74 8.61 3.19
N PHE A 133 16.35 8.69 1.91
CA PHE A 133 15.84 9.90 1.28
C PHE A 133 14.33 9.93 1.42
N VAL A 134 13.78 10.95 2.09
CA VAL A 134 12.36 11.11 2.36
C VAL A 134 11.83 12.34 1.63
N PHE A 135 10.96 12.11 0.67
CA PHE A 135 10.42 13.10 -0.26
C PHE A 135 9.05 13.58 0.19
N ALA A 136 8.91 14.89 0.32
CA ALA A 136 7.63 15.60 0.40
C ALA A 136 6.55 14.92 1.26
N GLY A 137 5.29 15.02 0.85
CA GLY A 137 4.12 14.58 1.60
C GLY A 137 3.38 15.73 2.26
N TYR A 138 2.20 15.42 2.77
CA TYR A 138 1.36 16.34 3.51
C TYR A 138 1.91 16.56 4.92
N GLY A 139 2.12 17.82 5.31
CA GLY A 139 2.22 18.18 6.72
C GLY A 139 0.83 18.33 7.35
N THR A 140 -0.10 18.92 6.59
CA THR A 140 -1.53 19.02 6.88
C THR A 140 -2.29 18.99 5.56
N ILE A 141 -3.63 18.91 5.55
CA ILE A 141 -4.41 18.95 4.30
C ILE A 141 -4.16 20.22 3.47
N ASP A 142 -3.82 21.34 4.13
CA ASP A 142 -3.55 22.66 3.53
C ASP A 142 -2.06 22.90 3.21
N HIS A 143 -1.18 22.00 3.64
CA HIS A 143 0.26 22.19 3.50
C HIS A 143 0.97 20.91 3.05
N VAL A 144 1.71 21.03 1.95
CA VAL A 144 2.61 19.99 1.46
C VAL A 144 4.06 20.47 1.51
N HIS A 145 4.95 19.54 1.84
CA HIS A 145 6.38 19.78 1.79
C HIS A 145 6.88 19.72 0.34
N SER A 146 7.93 20.47 0.02
CA SER A 146 8.54 20.53 -1.33
C SER A 146 10.06 20.28 -1.29
N HIS A 147 10.50 19.43 -0.37
CA HIS A 147 11.91 19.14 -0.12
C HIS A 147 12.11 17.66 0.18
N VAL A 148 13.36 17.23 0.05
CA VAL A 148 13.88 15.92 0.42
C VAL A 148 14.66 16.04 1.71
N ASP A 149 14.32 15.24 2.72
CA ASP A 149 15.10 15.08 3.93
C ASP A 149 15.94 13.79 3.86
N ILE A 150 17.17 13.84 4.37
CA ILE A 150 18.09 12.71 4.38
C ILE A 150 18.35 12.29 5.82
N TYR A 151 17.98 11.06 6.13
CA TYR A 151 18.30 10.40 7.38
C TYR A 151 19.51 9.47 7.21
N ASN A 152 20.43 9.49 8.17
CA ASN A 152 21.63 8.68 8.20
C ASN A 152 21.52 7.58 9.27
N PHE A 153 21.55 6.32 8.83
CA PHE A 153 21.49 5.16 9.71
C PHE A 153 22.76 4.94 10.53
N THR A 154 23.91 5.51 10.12
CA THR A 154 25.18 5.31 10.82
C THR A 154 25.25 6.09 12.14
N ASP A 155 24.71 7.31 12.17
CA ASP A 155 24.73 8.18 13.36
C ASP A 155 23.34 8.42 13.97
N ASN A 156 22.29 7.84 13.38
CA ASN A 156 20.89 8.03 13.79
C ASN A 156 20.47 9.51 13.78
N THR A 157 20.86 10.26 12.74
CA THR A 157 20.53 11.69 12.61
C THR A 157 19.91 12.06 11.27
N TRP A 158 19.24 13.20 11.25
CA TRP A 158 18.80 13.86 10.01
C TRP A 158 19.87 14.89 9.61
N GLY A 159 20.61 14.60 8.54
CA GLY A 159 21.83 15.34 8.19
C GLY A 159 21.72 16.26 6.98
N GLY A 160 20.68 16.12 6.15
CA GLY A 160 20.57 16.90 4.91
C GLY A 160 19.14 17.22 4.50
N ARG A 161 18.96 18.39 3.91
CA ARG A 161 17.71 18.83 3.26
C ARG A 161 18.05 19.55 1.96
N PHE A 162 17.29 19.29 0.90
CA PHE A 162 17.36 20.05 -0.35
C PHE A 162 16.02 20.09 -1.06
N ASP A 163 15.82 21.11 -1.90
CA ASP A 163 14.54 21.36 -2.54
C ASP A 163 14.29 20.43 -3.74
N MET A 164 13.00 20.15 -3.97
CA MET A 164 12.52 19.48 -5.16
C MET A 164 12.30 20.49 -6.30
N PRO A 165 12.28 20.03 -7.57
CA PRO A 165 11.81 20.86 -8.68
C PRO A 165 10.38 21.35 -8.42
N LYS A 166 10.10 22.62 -8.74
CA LYS A 166 8.79 23.25 -8.50
C LYS A 166 7.63 22.52 -9.20
N GLU A 167 7.92 21.93 -10.36
CA GLU A 167 6.96 21.19 -11.18
C GLU A 167 6.74 19.74 -10.72
N MET A 168 7.44 19.28 -9.68
CA MET A 168 7.29 17.92 -9.17
C MET A 168 6.03 17.76 -8.32
N ALA A 169 5.42 16.58 -8.37
CA ALA A 169 4.37 16.20 -7.43
C ALA A 169 4.89 16.15 -5.98
N HIS A 170 3.99 16.29 -5.03
CA HIS A 170 4.32 16.42 -3.61
C HIS A 170 3.95 15.16 -2.81
N SER A 171 3.12 14.28 -3.33
CA SER A 171 2.72 13.04 -2.63
C SER A 171 2.42 11.95 -3.65
N HIS A 172 2.24 10.71 -3.17
CA HIS A 172 1.78 9.61 -4.01
C HIS A 172 2.69 9.33 -5.23
N LEU A 173 3.99 9.55 -5.05
CA LEU A 173 4.99 9.43 -6.10
C LEU A 173 5.18 7.97 -6.50
N GLY A 174 5.26 7.70 -7.80
CA GLY A 174 5.92 6.49 -8.29
C GLY A 174 7.43 6.68 -8.15
N MET A 175 8.13 5.77 -7.48
CA MET A 175 9.55 5.98 -7.18
C MET A 175 10.34 4.66 -7.18
N VAL A 176 11.55 4.69 -7.76
CA VAL A 176 12.47 3.54 -7.77
C VAL A 176 13.92 4.02 -7.89
N THR A 177 14.89 3.19 -7.49
CA THR A 177 16.32 3.50 -7.59
C THR A 177 17.12 2.37 -8.23
N ASP A 178 18.18 2.73 -8.96
CA ASP A 178 19.22 1.81 -9.44
C ASP A 178 20.42 1.70 -8.47
N GLY A 179 20.31 2.30 -7.26
CA GLY A 179 21.37 2.31 -6.25
C GLY A 179 22.19 3.60 -6.20
N ARG A 180 22.01 4.52 -7.15
CA ARG A 180 22.54 5.88 -7.10
C ARG A 180 21.52 6.93 -7.56
N TYR A 181 20.81 6.64 -8.64
CA TYR A 181 19.81 7.52 -9.17
C TYR A 181 18.45 7.14 -8.60
N ILE A 182 17.65 8.14 -8.28
CA ILE A 182 16.25 7.95 -7.90
C ILE A 182 15.40 8.46 -9.04
N TYR A 183 14.56 7.61 -9.58
CA TYR A 183 13.60 7.92 -10.64
C TYR A 183 12.24 8.17 -10.00
N ILE A 184 11.67 9.33 -10.29
CA ILE A 184 10.39 9.80 -9.77
C ILE A 184 9.45 9.92 -10.96
N VAL A 185 8.29 9.29 -10.85
CA VAL A 185 7.30 9.23 -11.92
C VAL A 185 5.94 9.60 -11.36
N THR A 186 5.40 10.73 -11.84
CA THR A 186 4.05 11.21 -11.50
C THR A 186 3.82 11.40 -10.00
N GLY A 187 2.55 11.42 -9.58
CA GLY A 187 2.10 11.71 -8.23
C GLY A 187 1.10 12.86 -8.20
N GLN A 188 0.78 13.32 -7.00
CA GLN A 188 -0.25 14.34 -6.77
C GLN A 188 0.36 15.71 -6.44
N TYR A 189 -0.17 16.76 -7.06
CA TYR A 189 0.24 18.14 -6.76
C TYR A 189 -0.37 18.67 -5.47
N GLY A 190 0.40 19.48 -4.75
CA GLY A 190 -0.14 20.50 -3.85
C GLY A 190 -1.02 20.01 -2.69
N PRO A 191 -1.57 20.97 -1.93
CA PRO A 191 -2.51 20.69 -0.86
C PRO A 191 -3.89 20.28 -1.41
N GLN A 192 -4.82 19.90 -0.54
CA GLN A 192 -6.25 19.71 -0.87
C GLN A 192 -6.52 18.68 -1.99
N CYS A 193 -5.73 17.61 -2.05
CA CYS A 193 -5.97 16.48 -2.95
C CYS A 193 -6.18 16.89 -4.43
N ARG A 194 -5.33 17.79 -4.96
CA ARG A 194 -5.39 18.22 -6.37
C ARG A 194 -5.12 17.06 -7.33
N GLY A 195 -5.22 17.33 -8.63
CA GLY A 195 -5.00 16.33 -9.67
C GLY A 195 -3.56 15.79 -9.70
N PRO A 196 -3.38 14.60 -10.30
CA PRO A 196 -2.05 14.07 -10.54
C PRO A 196 -1.32 14.77 -11.68
N THR A 197 -0.02 14.47 -11.81
CA THR A 197 0.84 14.95 -12.89
C THR A 197 1.30 13.83 -13.82
N ALA A 198 1.75 14.19 -15.02
CA ALA A 198 2.48 13.31 -15.92
C ALA A 198 4.00 13.53 -15.86
N HIS A 199 4.48 14.57 -15.17
CA HIS A 199 5.90 14.91 -15.10
C HIS A 199 6.72 13.81 -14.40
N THR A 200 7.93 13.59 -14.91
CA THR A 200 8.86 12.57 -14.44
C THR A 200 10.26 13.16 -14.34
N PHE A 201 11.04 12.68 -13.38
CA PHE A 201 12.33 13.26 -13.02
C PHE A 201 13.30 12.17 -12.58
N VAL A 202 14.59 12.47 -12.69
CA VAL A 202 15.65 11.68 -12.08
C VAL A 202 16.49 12.57 -11.17
N LEU A 203 16.84 12.03 -10.00
CA LEU A 203 17.73 12.64 -9.03
C LEU A 203 19.05 11.86 -9.03
N ASP A 204 20.17 12.55 -9.24
CA ASP A 204 21.48 12.04 -8.88
C ASP A 204 21.74 12.31 -7.39
N THR A 205 21.78 11.27 -6.56
CA THR A 205 21.90 11.47 -5.11
C THR A 205 23.29 11.92 -4.66
N GLU A 206 24.33 11.72 -5.48
CA GLU A 206 25.67 12.20 -5.16
C GLU A 206 25.80 13.71 -5.37
N THR A 207 25.27 14.20 -6.50
CA THR A 207 25.36 15.63 -6.86
C THR A 207 24.15 16.44 -6.39
N LYS A 208 23.08 15.79 -5.95
CA LYS A 208 21.77 16.37 -5.59
C LYS A 208 21.15 17.19 -6.73
N LYS A 209 21.47 16.80 -7.96
CA LYS A 209 20.97 17.45 -9.17
C LYS A 209 19.78 16.67 -9.72
N TRP A 210 18.80 17.43 -10.18
CA TRP A 210 17.61 16.94 -10.83
C TRP A 210 17.76 17.04 -12.35
N SER A 211 17.13 16.13 -13.07
CA SER A 211 16.96 16.21 -14.52
C SER A 211 15.58 15.71 -14.90
N ASP A 212 14.98 16.34 -15.90
CA ASP A 212 13.69 15.93 -16.44
C ASP A 212 13.83 14.63 -17.24
N MET A 213 12.76 13.84 -17.22
CA MET A 213 12.58 12.68 -18.10
C MET A 213 11.33 12.89 -18.96
N PRO A 214 11.14 12.12 -20.05
CA PRO A 214 9.90 12.18 -20.83
C PRO A 214 8.67 12.00 -19.93
N PRO A 215 7.64 12.86 -20.04
CA PRO A 215 6.42 12.72 -19.23
C PRO A 215 5.66 11.45 -19.63
N LEU A 216 4.85 10.91 -18.72
CA LEU A 216 3.91 9.84 -19.10
C LEU A 216 2.91 10.33 -20.13
N PRO A 217 2.35 9.44 -20.99
CA PRO A 217 1.31 9.82 -21.94
C PRO A 217 0.06 10.44 -21.29
N VAL A 218 -0.25 10.04 -20.05
CA VAL A 218 -1.36 10.57 -19.25
C VAL A 218 -0.93 10.69 -17.77
N PRO A 219 -1.44 11.70 -17.03
CA PRO A 219 -1.19 11.84 -15.59
C PRO A 219 -1.58 10.60 -14.78
N ARG A 220 -0.80 10.31 -13.72
CA ARG A 220 -1.07 9.16 -12.87
C ARG A 220 -0.98 9.45 -11.37
N TYR A 221 -2.01 9.02 -10.65
CA TYR A 221 -2.04 9.06 -9.20
C TYR A 221 -1.57 7.72 -8.63
N ALA A 222 -0.52 7.77 -7.80
CA ALA A 222 0.04 6.62 -7.08
C ALA A 222 0.28 5.34 -7.90
N PRO A 223 1.03 5.41 -9.02
CA PRO A 223 1.36 4.22 -9.77
C PRO A 223 2.34 3.32 -9.02
N ALA A 224 2.31 2.04 -9.37
CA ALA A 224 3.37 1.12 -9.00
C ALA A 224 4.56 1.32 -9.96
N THR A 225 5.77 1.46 -9.42
CA THR A 225 7.00 1.75 -10.20
C THR A 225 8.10 0.77 -9.83
N GLN A 226 8.82 0.21 -10.81
CA GLN A 226 9.95 -0.69 -10.55
C GLN A 226 10.96 -0.71 -11.70
N LEU A 227 12.24 -0.95 -11.40
CA LEU A 227 13.27 -1.22 -12.39
C LEU A 227 13.37 -2.71 -12.66
N TRP A 228 13.25 -3.11 -13.92
CA TRP A 228 13.42 -4.50 -14.33
C TRP A 228 14.05 -4.56 -15.71
N ARG A 229 15.08 -5.41 -15.87
CA ARG A 229 15.79 -5.63 -17.15
C ARG A 229 16.24 -4.32 -17.84
N GLY A 230 16.77 -3.37 -17.05
CA GLY A 230 17.26 -2.09 -17.57
C GLY A 230 16.17 -1.11 -18.01
N ARG A 231 14.91 -1.36 -17.61
CA ARG A 231 13.77 -0.49 -17.91
C ARG A 231 13.06 -0.11 -16.64
N LEU A 232 12.59 1.12 -16.60
CA LEU A 232 11.69 1.59 -15.56
C LEU A 232 10.26 1.28 -16.00
N HIS A 233 9.56 0.47 -15.21
CA HIS A 233 8.19 0.06 -15.41
C HIS A 233 7.27 0.88 -14.52
N VAL A 234 6.19 1.41 -15.10
CA VAL A 234 5.14 2.15 -14.40
C VAL A 234 3.80 1.55 -14.78
N MET A 235 3.00 1.18 -13.79
CA MET A 235 1.70 0.57 -14.08
C MET A 235 0.66 0.79 -13.00
N GLY A 236 -0.60 0.70 -13.41
CA GLY A 236 -1.73 0.87 -12.51
C GLY A 236 -1.94 2.32 -12.13
N GLY A 237 -2.13 2.58 -10.84
CA GLY A 237 -2.51 3.89 -10.33
C GLY A 237 -4.00 4.20 -10.55
N SER A 238 -4.40 5.42 -10.21
CA SER A 238 -5.68 6.00 -10.64
C SER A 238 -5.48 7.03 -11.74
N LYS A 239 -6.48 7.19 -12.60
CA LYS A 239 -6.60 8.26 -13.59
C LYS A 239 -6.71 9.64 -12.93
N GLU A 240 -6.88 10.68 -13.73
CA GLU A 240 -6.90 12.09 -13.34
C GLU A 240 -7.94 12.41 -12.25
N ASN A 241 -9.06 11.68 -12.26
CA ASN A 241 -10.12 11.79 -11.23
C ASN A 241 -9.76 11.11 -9.89
N ARG A 242 -8.56 10.54 -9.77
CA ARG A 242 -8.02 9.80 -8.62
C ARG A 242 -8.81 8.56 -8.17
N HIS A 243 -9.92 8.25 -8.82
CA HIS A 243 -10.81 7.15 -8.46
C HIS A 243 -10.76 6.00 -9.46
N THR A 244 -10.79 6.31 -10.76
CA THR A 244 -10.82 5.29 -11.81
C THR A 244 -9.48 4.57 -11.90
N PRO A 245 -9.43 3.25 -11.70
CA PRO A 245 -8.20 2.47 -11.83
C PRO A 245 -7.61 2.57 -13.24
N GLY A 246 -6.31 2.84 -13.34
CA GLY A 246 -5.52 2.68 -14.56
C GLY A 246 -5.14 1.21 -14.76
N LEU A 247 -5.21 0.72 -15.98
CA LEU A 247 -4.75 -0.63 -16.36
C LEU A 247 -3.45 -0.57 -17.17
N GLU A 248 -3.09 0.62 -17.61
CA GLU A 248 -1.97 0.88 -18.49
C GLU A 248 -0.65 0.53 -17.78
N HIS A 249 0.28 0.02 -18.58
CA HIS A 249 1.62 -0.34 -18.17
C HIS A 249 2.56 0.23 -19.21
N TRP A 250 3.54 1.01 -18.74
CA TRP A 250 4.55 1.63 -19.57
C TRP A 250 5.93 1.22 -19.11
N SER A 251 6.88 1.26 -20.04
CA SER A 251 8.28 1.12 -19.70
C SER A 251 9.17 2.11 -20.45
N LEU A 252 10.26 2.53 -19.81
CA LEU A 252 11.25 3.44 -20.37
C LEU A 252 12.65 2.90 -20.10
N ALA A 253 13.47 2.74 -21.14
CA ALA A 253 14.86 2.30 -20.98
C ALA A 253 15.68 3.37 -20.26
N VAL A 254 16.36 2.97 -19.18
CA VAL A 254 17.21 3.86 -18.39
C VAL A 254 18.52 3.18 -18.03
N LYS A 255 19.59 3.97 -17.94
CA LYS A 255 20.90 3.49 -17.49
C LYS A 255 21.69 4.63 -16.85
N ASP A 256 22.16 4.44 -15.63
CA ASP A 256 23.02 5.38 -14.90
C ASP A 256 22.42 6.80 -14.89
N GLY A 257 21.14 6.90 -14.53
CA GLY A 257 20.40 8.17 -14.51
C GLY A 257 20.04 8.76 -15.87
N LYS A 258 20.44 8.14 -16.98
CA LYS A 258 20.11 8.60 -18.34
C LYS A 258 18.93 7.85 -18.91
N VAL A 259 18.07 8.58 -19.60
CA VAL A 259 17.00 8.00 -20.42
C VAL A 259 17.57 7.63 -21.79
N LEU A 260 17.29 6.42 -22.27
CA LEU A 260 17.80 5.90 -23.54
C LEU A 260 16.78 5.98 -24.69
N GLU A 261 15.54 6.39 -24.37
CA GLU A 261 14.40 6.49 -25.29
C GLU A 261 13.73 7.86 -25.16
N THR A 262 13.12 8.35 -26.23
CA THR A 262 12.45 9.66 -26.22
C THR A 262 11.03 9.62 -25.65
N GLU A 263 10.42 8.44 -25.63
CA GLU A 263 9.03 8.24 -25.23
C GLU A 263 8.84 6.93 -24.46
N TRP A 264 7.74 6.85 -23.72
CA TRP A 264 7.36 5.65 -22.98
C TRP A 264 6.79 4.59 -23.92
N ARG A 265 7.32 3.37 -23.80
CA ARG A 265 6.79 2.21 -24.51
C ARG A 265 5.53 1.70 -23.83
N ASN A 266 4.47 1.42 -24.59
CA ASN A 266 3.32 0.67 -24.08
C ASN A 266 3.69 -0.81 -23.88
N GLU A 267 3.36 -1.34 -22.71
CA GLU A 267 3.50 -2.75 -22.37
C GLU A 267 2.12 -3.40 -22.22
N ILE A 268 2.12 -4.72 -22.00
CA ILE A 268 0.90 -5.46 -21.71
C ILE A 268 0.23 -4.87 -20.46
N PRO A 269 -1.04 -4.41 -20.55
CA PRO A 269 -1.75 -3.82 -19.42
C PRO A 269 -2.00 -4.85 -18.32
N ILE A 270 -2.14 -4.36 -17.09
CA ILE A 270 -2.44 -5.23 -15.95
C ILE A 270 -3.94 -5.59 -15.91
N PRO A 271 -4.28 -6.82 -15.50
CA PRO A 271 -5.67 -7.27 -15.48
C PRO A 271 -6.53 -6.55 -14.42
N ARG A 272 -5.89 -5.99 -13.37
CA ARG A 272 -6.55 -5.21 -12.32
C ARG A 272 -5.70 -4.01 -11.92
N GLY A 273 -6.26 -2.83 -12.15
CA GLY A 273 -5.66 -1.53 -11.86
C GLY A 273 -5.82 -1.07 -10.42
N GLY A 274 -5.35 0.14 -10.16
CA GLY A 274 -5.66 0.89 -8.94
C GLY A 274 -4.44 1.53 -8.31
N PRO A 275 -4.67 2.52 -7.43
CA PRO A 275 -3.59 3.23 -6.73
C PRO A 275 -3.02 2.39 -5.59
N HIS A 276 -1.88 2.84 -5.05
CA HIS A 276 -1.28 2.29 -3.82
C HIS A 276 -0.96 0.79 -3.92
N ARG A 277 -0.47 0.36 -5.09
CA ARG A 277 -0.06 -1.03 -5.33
C ARG A 277 1.44 -1.18 -5.16
N LEU A 278 1.85 -2.32 -4.60
CA LEU A 278 3.24 -2.72 -4.51
C LEU A 278 3.63 -3.54 -5.74
N LEU A 279 4.84 -3.29 -6.24
CA LEU A 279 5.45 -4.05 -7.30
C LEU A 279 6.70 -4.76 -6.81
N VAL A 280 6.72 -6.08 -6.97
CA VAL A 280 7.85 -6.92 -6.57
C VAL A 280 8.34 -7.70 -7.77
N ILE A 281 9.65 -7.81 -7.89
CA ILE A 281 10.28 -8.72 -8.86
C ILE A 281 10.53 -10.02 -8.11
N GLN A 282 9.89 -11.10 -8.55
CA GLN A 282 10.13 -12.44 -8.03
C GLN A 282 10.87 -13.23 -9.10
N CYS A 283 12.02 -13.79 -8.74
CA CYS A 283 12.78 -14.68 -9.62
C CYS A 283 12.74 -16.09 -9.04
N ASP A 284 12.12 -17.02 -9.78
CA ASP A 284 12.08 -18.41 -9.40
C ASP A 284 13.13 -19.19 -10.20
N TYR A 285 13.87 -20.06 -9.51
CA TYR A 285 14.81 -21.00 -10.12
C TYR A 285 14.09 -22.30 -10.46
N VAL A 286 14.08 -22.69 -11.74
CA VAL A 286 13.56 -23.99 -12.18
C VAL A 286 14.68 -24.76 -12.91
N SER A 287 15.11 -25.89 -12.34
CA SER A 287 16.08 -26.83 -12.95
C SER A 287 15.38 -28.17 -13.30
N PRO A 288 15.87 -29.00 -14.25
CA PRO A 288 17.29 -29.32 -14.50
C PRO A 288 17.89 -28.76 -15.81
N THR A 289 17.12 -28.04 -16.62
CA THR A 289 17.58 -27.46 -17.90
C THR A 289 17.92 -25.97 -17.85
N GLY A 290 17.92 -25.37 -16.64
CA GLY A 290 18.55 -24.07 -16.38
C GLY A 290 17.78 -22.81 -16.83
N ILE A 291 16.45 -22.79 -16.72
CA ILE A 291 15.67 -21.59 -17.07
C ILE A 291 15.35 -20.79 -15.80
N PHE A 292 15.97 -19.63 -15.66
CA PHE A 292 15.57 -18.60 -14.70
C PHE A 292 14.33 -17.87 -15.22
N LYS A 293 13.21 -17.91 -14.48
CA LYS A 293 12.03 -17.10 -14.80
C LYS A 293 11.85 -16.03 -13.73
N CYS A 294 11.97 -14.77 -14.13
CA CYS A 294 11.61 -13.64 -13.29
C CYS A 294 10.29 -13.05 -13.76
N PHE A 295 9.39 -12.78 -12.82
CA PHE A 295 8.09 -12.16 -13.05
C PHE A 295 7.98 -10.86 -12.27
N LEU A 296 7.25 -9.92 -12.86
CA LEU A 296 6.92 -8.65 -12.28
C LEU A 296 5.50 -8.79 -11.70
N VAL A 297 5.39 -8.79 -10.36
CA VAL A 297 4.13 -9.09 -9.66
C VAL A 297 3.57 -7.81 -9.04
N CYS A 298 2.36 -7.42 -9.47
CA CYS A 298 1.62 -6.29 -8.91
C CYS A 298 0.60 -6.79 -7.87
N GLY A 299 0.82 -6.45 -6.60
CA GLY A 299 0.00 -6.89 -5.46
C GLY A 299 -1.12 -5.91 -5.07
N GLY A 300 -2.02 -6.36 -4.19
CA GLY A 300 -3.01 -5.49 -3.53
C GLY A 300 -2.38 -4.56 -2.50
N SER A 301 -3.13 -3.55 -2.04
CA SER A 301 -2.67 -2.50 -1.13
C SER A 301 -2.16 -3.05 0.20
N PHE A 302 -0.85 -3.31 0.25
CA PHE A 302 -0.10 -3.39 1.49
C PHE A 302 0.74 -2.12 1.56
N ALA A 303 0.46 -1.34 2.60
CA ALA A 303 1.12 -0.09 2.91
C ALA A 303 2.63 -0.19 2.69
N TYR A 304 3.16 0.74 1.88
CA TYR A 304 4.53 1.27 1.83
C TYR A 304 5.67 0.25 2.07
N THR A 305 6.61 0.15 1.13
CA THR A 305 7.94 -0.49 1.26
C THR A 305 8.33 -0.73 2.71
N LEU A 306 8.62 -1.98 3.06
CA LEU A 306 8.82 -2.50 4.41
C LEU A 306 9.89 -1.71 5.21
N MET A 307 9.49 -0.54 5.68
CA MET A 307 10.10 0.31 6.69
C MET A 307 8.97 1.23 7.18
N ARG A 308 8.04 0.64 7.96
CA ARG A 308 7.00 1.40 8.67
C ARG A 308 7.67 2.18 9.81
N ILE A 309 8.11 3.39 9.52
CA ILE A 309 8.38 4.40 10.55
C ILE A 309 7.03 4.96 10.97
N CYS A 310 6.55 4.59 12.17
CA CYS A 310 5.35 5.18 12.75
C CYS A 310 5.65 6.62 13.20
N PHE A 311 5.02 7.60 12.56
CA PHE A 311 4.91 8.95 13.10
C PHE A 311 3.86 8.94 14.22
N GLY A 312 4.32 9.06 15.46
CA GLY A 312 3.45 9.24 16.61
C GLY A 312 2.86 10.65 16.62
N ASN A 313 1.54 10.76 16.51
CA ASN A 313 0.82 11.98 16.83
C ASN A 313 0.65 12.08 18.35
N ASN A 314 1.34 13.04 18.97
CA ASN A 314 0.93 13.58 20.27
C ASN A 314 -0.17 14.61 20.01
N TYR A 315 -1.43 14.18 20.03
CA TYR A 315 -2.52 15.09 20.38
C TYR A 315 -2.75 14.94 21.88
N GLN A 316 -2.18 15.85 22.68
CA GLN A 316 -2.73 16.14 23.99
C GLN A 316 -3.88 17.13 23.79
N THR A 317 -5.08 16.71 24.21
CA THR A 317 -6.19 17.58 24.57
C THR A 317 -5.85 18.41 25.80
#